data_AF-A0A942A601-F1
#
_entry.id   AF-A0A942A601-F1
#
_cell.length_a   1.000
_cell.length_b   1.000
_cell.length_c   1.000
_cell.angle_alpha   90.00
_cell.angle_beta   90.00
_cell.angle_gamma   90.00
#
_symmetry.space_group_name_H-M   'P 1'
#
loop_
_entity.id
_entity.type
_entity.pdbx_description
1 polymer ?
#
loop_
_entity_poly.entity_id
_entity_poly.type
_entity_poly.pdbx_seq_one_letter_code
_entity_poly.pdbx_strand_id
1 'polypeptide(L)'
;MNLSLERFYRQFSGEPLTLQTVIDKIKDGSFRLYIPTPQSEDQPGTIAQIKASLPHIANIVRAPYITLKTEHPKVRAERASALSPEGIRETVRDGRIWRRKKDRVLPEYVYATEREDDYNSYENRMVKALIDRLIRFLSQPLKVAKEGVPSLYEAYFQISNLNKLDWMKIMETDVFRQDPAKSFEQYSELYRLKGRVNQFRFSFFYKTMCEFQSFTGPLEMTNLLTHNEDYHRCAKLWAFLDAQSGGGATLEGKELVNAYALFLFIGLIKAYTDMGLTLKDQPIRYARDLWRIPTTTLENETFTVDVRMEDKEILIDVKAKQTKRMERTRIRLVLDYDITPERDVSFYVSLFPTPYSDNAACVVPNNLNSIKDLAAIAQCTVLTFRSKKDVYSRYCLVCGNTDIEEKDGNFICNDCGARYAFLSDDQLWLHKFSILQ
;
A
#
# COMPACT_ATOMS: atom_id res chain seq x y z
N MET A 1 -3.59 1.90 -3.82
CA MET A 1 -2.77 0.69 -4.04
C MET A 1 -3.62 -0.58 -3.98
N ASN A 2 -4.10 -1.04 -2.82
CA ASN A 2 -4.92 -2.27 -2.75
C ASN A 2 -6.20 -2.19 -3.60
N LEU A 3 -6.90 -1.06 -3.61
CA LEU A 3 -8.12 -0.86 -4.40
C LEU A 3 -7.93 -0.95 -5.94
N SER A 4 -6.78 -0.49 -6.46
CA SER A 4 -6.50 -0.60 -7.91
C SER A 4 -6.15 -2.04 -8.29
N LEU A 5 -5.45 -2.76 -7.40
CA LEU A 5 -5.15 -4.17 -7.58
C LEU A 5 -6.42 -5.03 -7.48
N GLU A 6 -7.31 -4.69 -6.55
CA GLU A 6 -8.62 -5.32 -6.43
C GLU A 6 -9.49 -5.08 -7.68
N ARG A 7 -9.51 -3.86 -8.21
CA ARG A 7 -10.18 -3.57 -9.48
C ARG A 7 -9.59 -4.34 -10.65
N PHE A 8 -8.27 -4.49 -10.67
CA PHE A 8 -7.61 -5.35 -11.66
C PHE A 8 -8.10 -6.79 -11.53
N TYR A 9 -8.13 -7.30 -10.30
CA TYR A 9 -8.59 -8.65 -9.97
C TYR A 9 -10.05 -8.90 -10.36
N ARG A 10 -10.92 -7.89 -10.15
CA ARG A 10 -12.34 -7.96 -10.52
C ARG A 10 -12.57 -8.01 -12.04
N GLN A 11 -11.62 -7.63 -12.89
CA GLN A 11 -11.79 -7.78 -14.35
C GLN A 11 -11.89 -9.25 -14.80
N PHE A 12 -11.47 -10.19 -13.95
CA PHE A 12 -11.59 -11.63 -14.21
C PHE A 12 -12.92 -12.24 -13.71
N SER A 13 -13.80 -11.47 -13.06
CA SER A 13 -15.11 -11.98 -12.66
C SER A 13 -16.03 -12.11 -13.88
N GLY A 14 -16.30 -13.34 -14.33
CA GLY A 14 -17.13 -13.61 -15.51
C GLY A 14 -16.85 -14.97 -16.16
N GLU A 15 -17.10 -15.05 -17.47
CA GLU A 15 -16.91 -16.22 -18.33
C GLU A 15 -15.49 -16.83 -18.25
N PRO A 16 -15.30 -18.12 -18.59
CA PRO A 16 -13.98 -18.73 -18.66
C PRO A 16 -13.09 -17.99 -19.66
N LEU A 17 -12.03 -17.37 -19.15
CA LEU A 17 -11.04 -16.64 -19.95
C LEU A 17 -9.86 -17.54 -20.30
N THR A 18 -9.39 -17.44 -21.54
CA THR A 18 -8.07 -17.94 -21.91
C THR A 18 -7.05 -16.79 -21.87
N LEU A 19 -5.77 -17.11 -21.71
CA LEU A 19 -4.72 -16.10 -21.70
C LEU A 19 -4.70 -15.30 -23.01
N GLN A 20 -4.88 -15.97 -24.15
CA GLN A 20 -4.94 -15.27 -25.44
C GLN A 20 -6.08 -14.25 -25.46
N THR A 21 -7.26 -14.63 -24.94
CA THR A 21 -8.42 -13.74 -24.84
C THR A 21 -8.14 -12.52 -23.97
N VAL A 22 -7.42 -12.68 -22.85
CA VAL A 22 -7.03 -11.56 -21.98
C VAL A 22 -6.05 -10.63 -22.71
N ILE A 23 -5.07 -11.17 -23.43
CA ILE A 23 -4.13 -10.35 -24.21
C ILE A 23 -4.85 -9.58 -25.33
N ASP A 24 -5.79 -10.20 -26.02
CA ASP A 24 -6.57 -9.55 -27.07
C ASP A 24 -7.46 -8.44 -26.49
N LYS A 25 -8.09 -8.69 -25.33
CA LYS A 25 -8.84 -7.68 -24.57
C LYS A 25 -7.96 -6.54 -24.03
N ILE A 26 -6.67 -6.79 -23.81
CA ILE A 26 -5.74 -5.69 -23.47
C ILE A 26 -5.46 -4.82 -24.69
N LYS A 27 -5.33 -5.44 -25.88
CA LYS A 27 -5.09 -4.71 -27.14
C LYS A 27 -6.29 -3.88 -27.57
N ASP A 28 -7.51 -4.37 -27.37
CA ASP A 28 -8.74 -3.62 -27.68
C ASP A 28 -9.15 -2.60 -26.60
N GLY A 29 -8.47 -2.62 -25.43
CA GLY A 29 -8.68 -1.69 -24.32
C GLY A 29 -9.85 -2.04 -23.38
N SER A 30 -10.53 -3.18 -23.58
CA SER A 30 -11.59 -3.70 -22.71
C SER A 30 -11.06 -4.30 -21.40
N PHE A 31 -9.79 -4.71 -21.37
CA PHE A 31 -9.07 -5.13 -20.18
C PHE A 31 -7.87 -4.21 -19.93
N ARG A 32 -7.74 -3.68 -18.71
CA ARG A 32 -6.73 -2.67 -18.37
C ARG A 32 -5.75 -3.18 -17.32
N LEU A 33 -4.45 -3.09 -17.63
CA LEU A 33 -3.38 -3.28 -16.64
C LEU A 33 -3.15 -2.04 -15.80
N TYR A 34 -3.23 -0.86 -16.42
CA TYR A 34 -3.21 0.41 -15.72
C TYR A 34 -4.61 0.77 -15.24
N ILE A 35 -4.79 0.79 -13.92
CA ILE A 35 -6.03 1.17 -13.28
C ILE A 35 -5.74 2.32 -12.31
N PRO A 36 -6.08 3.56 -12.71
CA PRO A 36 -5.95 4.68 -11.81
C PRO A 36 -6.79 4.42 -10.58
N THR A 37 -6.30 4.85 -9.43
CA THR A 37 -7.08 4.77 -8.19
C THR A 37 -8.39 5.55 -8.41
N PRO A 38 -9.58 4.96 -8.18
CA PRO A 38 -10.82 5.71 -8.32
C PRO A 38 -10.82 6.97 -7.46
N GLN A 39 -11.22 8.06 -8.10
CA GLN A 39 -11.94 9.11 -7.40
C GLN A 39 -13.31 8.50 -7.02
N SER A 40 -13.73 8.57 -5.76
CA SER A 40 -15.09 8.14 -5.40
C SER A 40 -16.10 8.92 -6.25
N GLU A 41 -17.14 8.26 -6.73
CA GLU A 41 -18.15 8.82 -7.67
C GLU A 41 -18.82 10.10 -7.12
N ASP A 42 -18.80 10.32 -5.80
CA ASP A 42 -19.20 11.57 -5.13
C ASP A 42 -18.11 12.12 -4.17
N GLN A 43 -16.86 12.25 -4.65
CA GLN A 43 -15.81 12.98 -3.90
C GLN A 43 -16.26 14.41 -3.49
N PRO A 44 -16.87 15.23 -4.36
CA PRO A 44 -17.28 16.59 -4.00
C PRO A 44 -18.31 16.64 -2.88
N GLY A 45 -19.36 15.80 -2.93
CA GLY A 45 -20.39 15.71 -1.89
C GLY A 45 -19.83 15.19 -0.56
N THR A 46 -18.93 14.21 -0.62
CA THR A 46 -18.23 13.70 0.57
C THR A 46 -17.35 14.76 1.22
N ILE A 47 -16.56 15.50 0.42
CA ILE A 47 -15.71 16.59 0.90
C ILE A 47 -16.56 17.72 1.48
N ALA A 48 -17.69 18.06 0.84
CA ALA A 48 -18.64 19.05 1.34
C ALA A 48 -19.22 18.64 2.70
N GLN A 49 -19.60 17.38 2.87
CA GLN A 49 -20.16 16.86 4.12
C GLN A 49 -19.13 16.83 5.26
N ILE A 50 -17.87 16.49 4.96
CA ILE A 50 -16.76 16.60 5.91
C ILE A 50 -16.57 18.05 6.33
N LYS A 51 -16.51 18.99 5.37
CA LYS A 51 -16.36 20.42 5.64
C LYS A 51 -17.48 20.98 6.51
N ALA A 52 -18.72 20.60 6.21
CA ALA A 52 -19.91 21.02 6.96
C ALA A 52 -19.87 20.51 8.42
N SER A 53 -19.23 19.37 8.66
CA SER A 53 -19.14 18.75 9.99
C SER A 53 -17.94 19.23 10.82
N LEU A 54 -16.93 19.86 10.21
CA LEU A 54 -15.74 20.34 10.93
C LEU A 54 -16.02 21.33 12.07
N PRO A 55 -16.93 22.32 11.93
CA PRO A 55 -17.25 23.23 13.03
C PRO A 55 -17.80 22.49 14.25
N HIS A 56 -18.64 21.47 14.04
CA HIS A 56 -19.22 20.65 15.10
C HIS A 56 -18.17 19.81 15.83
N ILE A 57 -17.23 19.22 15.09
CA ILE A 57 -16.07 18.53 15.70
C ILE A 57 -15.23 19.53 16.50
N ALA A 58 -15.00 20.74 15.99
CA ALA A 58 -14.25 21.76 16.70
C ALA A 58 -14.94 22.22 18.00
N ASN A 59 -16.28 22.28 18.01
CA ASN A 59 -17.06 22.61 19.21
C ASN A 59 -16.89 21.52 20.28
N ILE A 60 -17.01 20.24 19.92
CA ILE A 60 -16.81 19.12 20.85
C ILE A 60 -15.37 19.07 21.37
N VAL A 61 -14.38 19.31 20.51
CA VAL A 61 -12.97 19.34 20.90
C VAL A 61 -12.67 20.47 21.90
N ARG A 62 -13.41 21.59 21.82
CA ARG A 62 -13.29 22.72 22.77
C ARG A 62 -14.06 22.49 24.06
N ALA A 63 -15.25 21.92 23.96
CA ALA A 63 -16.17 21.69 25.08
C ALA A 63 -16.74 20.26 25.01
N PRO A 64 -15.94 19.25 25.40
CA PRO A 64 -16.38 17.86 25.36
C PRO A 64 -17.41 17.60 26.46
N TYR A 65 -18.24 16.58 26.25
CA TYR A 65 -19.15 16.10 27.28
C TYR A 65 -18.37 15.53 28.46
N ILE A 66 -18.68 16.01 29.67
CA ILE A 66 -18.02 15.62 30.92
C ILE A 66 -19.07 14.98 31.81
N THR A 67 -18.75 13.81 32.36
CA THR A 67 -19.52 13.19 33.43
C THR A 67 -18.78 13.38 34.75
N LEU A 68 -19.49 13.73 35.81
CA LEU A 68 -18.88 13.84 37.13
C LEU A 68 -18.77 12.46 37.77
N LYS A 69 -17.55 11.92 37.85
CA LYS A 69 -17.29 10.69 38.60
C LYS A 69 -17.06 11.06 40.05
N THR A 70 -17.90 10.51 40.92
CA THR A 70 -17.76 10.71 42.36
C THR A 70 -17.00 9.52 42.93
N GLU A 71 -15.79 9.76 43.44
CA GLU A 71 -14.99 8.76 44.10
C GLU A 71 -14.93 9.00 45.61
N HIS A 72 -14.64 7.91 46.32
CA HIS A 72 -14.49 7.90 47.77
C HIS A 72 -13.07 7.48 48.13
N PRO A 73 -12.05 8.34 47.91
CA PRO A 73 -10.69 8.02 48.33
C PRO A 73 -10.55 8.06 49.85
N LYS A 74 -9.73 7.15 50.37
CA LYS A 74 -9.37 7.10 51.78
C LYS A 74 -8.34 8.19 52.09
N VAL A 75 -8.79 9.26 52.72
CA VAL A 75 -7.94 10.38 53.14
C VAL A 75 -7.87 10.46 54.65
N ARG A 76 -6.85 11.12 55.21
CA ARG A 76 -6.80 11.37 56.65
C ARG A 76 -7.98 12.24 57.05
N ALA A 77 -8.59 11.95 58.20
CA ALA A 77 -9.78 12.68 58.68
C ALA A 77 -9.56 14.21 58.74
N GLU A 78 -8.34 14.64 59.05
CA GLU A 78 -7.93 16.05 59.12
C GLU A 78 -7.82 16.76 57.75
N ARG A 79 -7.69 15.99 56.66
CA ARG A 79 -7.53 16.50 55.28
C ARG A 79 -8.78 16.29 54.42
N ALA A 80 -9.82 15.67 54.97
CA ALA A 80 -11.05 15.41 54.25
C ALA A 80 -11.81 16.72 53.99
N SER A 81 -12.34 16.86 52.77
CA SER A 81 -13.17 17.99 52.38
C SER A 81 -14.63 17.77 52.80
N ALA A 82 -15.48 17.25 51.92
CA ALA A 82 -16.87 16.92 52.19
C ALA A 82 -17.09 15.40 52.22
N LEU A 83 -18.05 14.95 53.02
CA LEU A 83 -18.44 13.53 53.14
C LEU A 83 -19.86 13.35 52.59
N SER A 84 -20.04 12.41 51.64
CA SER A 84 -21.36 11.98 51.18
C SER A 84 -21.96 10.97 52.16
N PRO A 85 -23.29 10.75 52.14
CA PRO A 85 -23.92 9.68 52.91
C PRO A 85 -23.33 8.28 52.63
N GLU A 86 -22.83 8.04 51.41
CA GLU A 86 -22.16 6.79 51.03
C GLU A 86 -20.75 6.71 51.63
N GLY A 87 -19.94 7.76 51.51
CA GLY A 87 -18.62 7.83 52.14
C GLY A 87 -18.69 7.69 53.67
N ILE A 88 -19.74 8.19 54.31
CA ILE A 88 -20.01 7.97 55.75
C ILE A 88 -20.30 6.49 56.03
N ARG A 89 -21.15 5.85 55.23
CA ARG A 89 -21.47 4.41 55.38
C ARG A 89 -20.22 3.54 55.23
N GLU A 90 -19.36 3.83 54.26
CA GLU A 90 -18.10 3.12 54.06
C GLU A 90 -17.12 3.34 55.21
N THR A 91 -17.03 4.58 55.70
CA THR A 91 -16.17 4.94 56.84
C THR A 91 -16.60 4.20 58.11
N VAL A 92 -17.91 4.09 58.37
CA VAL A 92 -18.43 3.34 59.52
C VAL A 92 -18.24 1.84 59.36
N ARG A 93 -18.34 1.32 58.13
CA ARG A 93 -18.20 -0.11 57.82
C ARG A 93 -16.77 -0.62 57.95
N ASP A 94 -15.77 0.17 57.59
CA ASP A 94 -14.36 -0.20 57.77
C ASP A 94 -13.93 0.02 59.22
N GLY A 95 -13.97 -1.03 60.05
CA GLY A 95 -13.51 -0.94 61.44
C GLY A 95 -12.01 -0.66 61.62
N ARG A 96 -11.18 -0.84 60.58
CA ARG A 96 -9.71 -0.74 60.68
C ARG A 96 -9.21 0.69 60.76
N ILE A 97 -10.01 1.65 60.29
CA ILE A 97 -9.68 3.08 60.31
C ILE A 97 -10.04 3.76 61.63
N TRP A 98 -10.74 3.07 62.54
CA TRP A 98 -11.13 3.62 63.83
C TRP A 98 -10.05 3.38 64.89
N ARG A 99 -9.67 4.45 65.60
CA ARG A 99 -8.70 4.41 66.70
C ARG A 99 -9.31 4.97 67.96
N ARG A 100 -9.00 4.34 69.10
CA ARG A 100 -9.41 4.82 70.41
C ARG A 100 -8.43 5.89 70.87
N LYS A 101 -8.89 7.13 71.03
CA LYS A 101 -8.12 8.22 71.64
C LYS A 101 -8.84 8.65 72.92
N LYS A 102 -8.19 8.45 74.07
CA LYS A 102 -8.75 8.68 75.41
C LYS A 102 -10.09 7.90 75.57
N ASP A 103 -11.21 8.61 75.74
CA ASP A 103 -12.55 8.05 75.96
C ASP A 103 -13.45 8.03 74.72
N ARG A 104 -12.93 8.38 73.53
CA ARG A 104 -13.71 8.39 72.27
C ARG A 104 -13.04 7.54 71.19
N VAL A 105 -13.87 6.88 70.39
CA VAL A 105 -13.42 6.14 69.21
C VAL A 105 -13.64 7.06 68.00
N LEU A 106 -12.57 7.41 67.30
CA LEU A 106 -12.58 8.34 66.16
C LEU A 106 -11.88 7.69 64.96
N PRO A 107 -12.36 7.95 63.73
CA PRO A 107 -11.70 7.45 62.54
C PRO A 107 -10.44 8.28 62.26
N GLU A 108 -9.31 7.61 62.04
CA GLU A 108 -8.03 8.21 61.63
C GLU A 108 -8.05 8.58 60.13
N TYR A 109 -8.80 7.81 59.34
CA TYR A 109 -9.05 8.04 57.92
C TYR A 109 -10.56 8.06 57.67
N VAL A 110 -10.99 8.82 56.67
CA VAL A 110 -12.38 8.84 56.19
C VAL A 110 -12.39 8.73 54.68
N TYR A 111 -13.49 8.21 54.14
CA TYR A 111 -13.74 8.14 52.71
C TYR A 111 -14.36 9.47 52.25
N ALA A 112 -13.52 10.42 51.83
CA ALA A 112 -13.94 11.76 51.41
C ALA A 112 -14.58 11.71 50.02
N THR A 113 -15.46 12.66 49.71
CA THR A 113 -16.06 12.78 48.38
C THR A 113 -15.17 13.64 47.51
N GLU A 114 -14.50 13.01 46.55
CA GLU A 114 -13.79 13.72 45.49
C GLU A 114 -14.58 13.56 44.19
N ARG A 115 -14.74 14.66 43.45
CA ARG A 115 -15.42 14.68 42.17
C ARG A 115 -14.37 14.96 41.12
N GLU A 116 -14.18 14.01 40.23
CA GLU A 116 -13.28 14.16 39.08
C GLU A 116 -14.10 14.23 37.79
N ASP A 117 -13.62 15.05 36.87
CA ASP A 117 -14.20 15.17 35.52
C ASP A 117 -13.82 13.92 34.72
N ASP A 118 -14.80 13.09 34.42
CA ASP A 118 -14.64 11.90 33.58
C ASP A 118 -15.02 12.22 32.13
N TYR A 119 -14.02 12.15 31.26
CA TYR A 119 -14.15 12.37 29.82
C TYR A 119 -14.47 11.07 29.05
N ASN A 120 -14.46 9.91 29.70
CA ASN A 120 -14.59 8.58 29.08
C ASN A 120 -16.04 8.22 28.71
N SER A 121 -16.72 9.08 27.95
CA SER A 121 -18.04 8.77 27.40
C SER A 121 -17.92 7.95 26.11
N TYR A 122 -19.00 7.24 25.76
CA TYR A 122 -19.12 6.52 24.49
C TYR A 122 -18.96 7.49 23.30
N GLU A 123 -19.60 8.65 23.40
CA GLU A 123 -19.67 9.68 22.37
C GLU A 123 -18.33 10.38 22.16
N ASN A 124 -17.60 10.67 23.24
CA ASN A 124 -16.26 11.25 23.14
C ASN A 124 -15.29 10.27 22.47
N ARG A 125 -15.38 8.98 22.82
CA ARG A 125 -14.59 7.92 22.18
C ARG A 125 -14.92 7.79 20.69
N MET A 126 -16.19 7.89 20.32
CA MET A 126 -16.63 7.91 18.93
C MET A 126 -16.06 9.12 18.17
N VAL A 127 -16.13 10.32 18.74
CA VAL A 127 -15.62 11.55 18.09
C VAL A 127 -14.10 11.49 17.89
N LYS A 128 -13.34 10.97 18.87
CA LYS A 128 -11.90 10.71 18.70
C LYS A 128 -11.64 9.72 17.57
N ALA A 129 -12.39 8.61 17.52
CA ALA A 129 -12.28 7.63 16.46
C ALA A 129 -12.68 8.21 15.09
N LEU A 130 -13.65 9.13 15.04
CA LEU A 130 -14.07 9.85 13.84
C LEU A 130 -12.94 10.74 13.32
N ILE A 131 -12.22 11.45 14.20
CA ILE A 131 -11.03 12.24 13.82
C ILE A 131 -9.97 11.33 13.17
N ASP A 132 -9.65 10.20 13.81
CA ASP A 132 -8.69 9.23 13.26
C ASP A 132 -9.15 8.68 11.91
N ARG A 133 -10.44 8.37 11.81
CA ARG A 133 -11.08 7.88 10.59
C ARG A 133 -11.03 8.91 9.48
N LEU A 134 -11.31 10.19 9.76
CA LEU A 134 -11.23 11.27 8.79
C LEU A 134 -9.81 11.49 8.26
N ILE A 135 -8.79 11.39 9.11
CA ILE A 135 -7.39 11.50 8.69
C ILE A 135 -7.02 10.36 7.73
N ARG A 136 -7.42 9.13 8.07
CA ARG A 136 -7.22 7.97 7.19
C ARG A 136 -8.00 8.12 5.89
N PHE A 137 -9.28 8.48 5.98
CA PHE A 137 -10.17 8.65 4.84
C PHE A 137 -9.66 9.72 3.87
N LEU A 138 -9.31 10.92 4.35
CA LEU A 138 -8.79 12.01 3.53
C LEU A 138 -7.41 11.72 2.92
N SER A 139 -6.68 10.73 3.44
CA SER A 139 -5.38 10.36 2.87
C SER A 139 -5.49 9.66 1.52
N GLN A 140 -6.59 8.94 1.26
CA GLN A 140 -6.78 8.22 0.00
C GLN A 140 -7.16 9.18 -1.16
N PRO A 141 -8.18 10.07 -1.04
CA PRO A 141 -8.45 11.12 -2.02
C PRO A 141 -7.27 12.05 -2.24
N LEU A 142 -6.52 12.40 -1.19
CA LEU A 142 -5.33 13.24 -1.33
C LEU A 142 -4.25 12.57 -2.17
N LYS A 143 -4.04 11.25 -2.00
CA LYS A 143 -3.13 10.46 -2.85
C LYS A 143 -3.63 10.43 -4.30
N VAL A 144 -4.93 10.22 -4.54
CA VAL A 144 -5.50 10.21 -5.90
C VAL A 144 -5.40 11.58 -6.58
N ALA A 145 -5.71 12.66 -5.87
CA ALA A 145 -5.58 14.02 -6.41
C ALA A 145 -4.11 14.37 -6.69
N LYS A 146 -3.19 13.85 -5.86
CA LYS A 146 -1.74 13.97 -6.10
C LYS A 146 -1.30 13.18 -7.34
N GLU A 147 -1.78 11.94 -7.52
CA GLU A 147 -1.51 11.10 -8.70
C GLU A 147 -1.93 11.80 -10.01
N GLY A 148 -2.97 12.65 -9.97
CA GLY A 148 -3.41 13.46 -11.12
C GLY A 148 -2.58 14.71 -11.41
N VAL A 149 -1.58 15.03 -10.58
CA VAL A 149 -0.60 16.10 -10.80
C VAL A 149 0.74 15.42 -11.07
N PRO A 150 1.08 15.16 -12.35
CA PRO A 150 2.30 14.42 -12.68
C PRO A 150 3.51 15.19 -12.15
N SER A 151 4.19 14.60 -11.17
CA SER A 151 5.46 15.11 -10.68
C SER A 151 6.61 14.36 -11.34
N LEU A 152 7.75 15.05 -11.46
CA LEU A 152 8.99 14.46 -11.94
C LEU A 152 9.30 13.15 -11.19
N TYR A 153 9.09 13.11 -9.87
CA TYR A 153 9.32 11.94 -9.00
C TYR A 153 8.31 10.78 -9.17
N GLU A 154 7.07 11.05 -9.60
CA GLU A 154 6.05 10.01 -9.81
C GLU A 154 6.15 9.36 -11.20
N ALA A 155 6.80 10.04 -12.15
CA ALA A 155 7.11 9.47 -13.46
C ALA A 155 8.18 8.35 -13.39
N TYR A 156 9.03 8.31 -12.35
CA TYR A 156 9.95 7.18 -12.13
C TYR A 156 10.15 6.98 -10.61
N PHE A 157 9.69 5.86 -10.04
CA PHE A 157 9.70 5.65 -8.58
C PHE A 157 11.09 5.61 -7.94
N GLN A 158 12.16 5.44 -8.73
CA GLN A 158 13.52 5.26 -8.23
C GLN A 158 14.43 6.50 -8.42
N ILE A 159 13.82 7.69 -8.58
CA ILE A 159 14.52 8.94 -8.90
C ILE A 159 15.51 9.42 -7.87
N SER A 160 15.42 8.98 -6.60
CA SER A 160 16.28 9.51 -5.53
C SER A 160 17.79 9.40 -5.79
N ASN A 161 18.20 8.55 -6.74
CA ASN A 161 19.61 8.32 -7.10
C ASN A 161 19.96 8.62 -8.58
N LEU A 162 19.01 9.10 -9.41
CA LEU A 162 19.31 9.47 -10.80
C LEU A 162 19.94 10.87 -10.84
N ASN A 163 21.10 11.01 -11.49
CA ASN A 163 21.64 12.35 -11.72
C ASN A 163 20.79 13.09 -12.77
N LYS A 164 20.80 14.43 -12.72
CA LYS A 164 20.00 15.29 -13.59
C LYS A 164 20.20 15.01 -15.10
N LEU A 165 21.37 14.54 -15.52
CA LEU A 165 21.73 14.31 -16.92
C LEU A 165 21.23 12.96 -17.44
N ASP A 166 21.33 11.90 -16.65
CA ASP A 166 20.75 10.59 -16.98
C ASP A 166 19.22 10.69 -17.04
N TRP A 167 18.67 11.51 -16.14
CA TRP A 167 17.24 11.79 -16.08
C TRP A 167 16.70 12.52 -17.32
N MET A 168 17.45 13.50 -17.86
CA MET A 168 17.07 14.21 -19.09
C MET A 168 17.10 13.34 -20.35
N LYS A 169 17.86 12.23 -20.34
CA LYS A 169 17.96 11.30 -21.48
C LYS A 169 16.81 10.27 -21.51
N ILE A 170 16.18 10.03 -20.36
CA ILE A 170 15.16 8.98 -20.17
C ILE A 170 13.73 9.52 -20.36
N MET A 171 13.53 10.84 -20.42
CA MET A 171 12.20 11.44 -20.47
C MET A 171 11.41 11.13 -21.75
N GLU A 172 10.25 10.47 -21.59
CA GLU A 172 9.09 10.64 -22.46
C GLU A 172 8.25 11.83 -21.94
N THR A 173 8.22 12.94 -22.66
CA THR A 173 7.47 14.17 -22.32
C THR A 173 5.95 14.04 -22.40
N ASP A 174 5.46 12.90 -22.87
CA ASP A 174 4.05 12.69 -23.21
C ASP A 174 3.14 12.69 -21.97
N VAL A 175 3.69 12.34 -20.80
CA VAL A 175 3.00 12.35 -19.50
C VAL A 175 2.62 13.77 -19.05
N PHE A 176 3.34 14.81 -19.49
CA PHE A 176 3.09 16.20 -19.13
C PHE A 176 2.18 16.96 -20.12
N ARG A 177 1.66 16.29 -21.16
CA ARG A 177 0.74 16.92 -22.14
C ARG A 177 -0.67 17.16 -21.60
N GLN A 178 -1.02 16.59 -20.44
CA GLN A 178 -2.32 16.78 -19.80
C GLN A 178 -2.33 18.06 -18.96
N ASP A 179 -3.45 18.80 -18.97
CA ASP A 179 -3.64 20.01 -18.13
C ASP A 179 -3.89 19.62 -16.66
N PRO A 180 -2.94 19.86 -15.73
CA PRO A 180 -3.06 19.42 -14.34
C PRO A 180 -3.85 20.40 -13.48
N ALA A 181 -4.34 21.53 -14.01
CA ALA A 181 -4.90 22.62 -13.22
C ALA A 181 -6.04 22.17 -12.28
N LYS A 182 -6.96 21.34 -12.80
CA LYS A 182 -8.09 20.80 -12.04
C LYS A 182 -7.66 19.83 -10.94
N SER A 183 -6.71 18.95 -11.24
CA SER A 183 -6.16 17.99 -10.26
C SER A 183 -5.40 18.70 -9.14
N PHE A 184 -4.66 19.76 -9.49
CA PHE A 184 -3.92 20.56 -8.52
C PHE A 184 -4.82 21.36 -7.58
N GLU A 185 -5.91 21.93 -8.09
CA GLU A 185 -6.91 22.63 -7.27
C GLU A 185 -7.53 21.67 -6.24
N GLN A 186 -7.96 20.48 -6.69
CA GLN A 186 -8.49 19.42 -5.83
C GLN A 186 -7.46 18.96 -4.78
N TYR A 187 -6.20 18.77 -5.19
CA TYR A 187 -5.12 18.40 -4.28
C TYR A 187 -4.91 19.47 -3.19
N SER A 188 -4.84 20.75 -3.58
CA SER A 188 -4.65 21.87 -2.64
C SER A 188 -5.78 21.98 -1.64
N GLU A 189 -7.02 21.80 -2.09
CA GLU A 189 -8.20 21.79 -1.24
C GLU A 189 -8.19 20.64 -0.23
N LEU A 190 -7.91 19.42 -0.69
CA LEU A 190 -7.80 18.23 0.16
C LEU A 190 -6.64 18.34 1.15
N TYR A 191 -5.51 18.91 0.72
CA TYR A 191 -4.34 19.13 1.57
C TYR A 191 -4.66 20.08 2.73
N ARG A 192 -5.31 21.21 2.44
CA ARG A 192 -5.79 22.16 3.46
C ARG A 192 -6.81 21.51 4.40
N LEU A 193 -7.73 20.72 3.86
CA LEU A 193 -8.74 20.02 4.67
C LEU A 193 -8.12 19.00 5.63
N LYS A 194 -7.19 18.17 5.14
CA LYS A 194 -6.43 17.24 5.97
C LYS A 194 -5.63 17.97 7.04
N GLY A 195 -5.02 19.11 6.70
CA GLY A 195 -4.33 19.98 7.66
C GLY A 195 -5.24 20.41 8.81
N ARG A 196 -6.47 20.87 8.52
CA ARG A 196 -7.47 21.27 9.53
C ARG A 196 -7.88 20.12 10.45
N VAL A 197 -8.11 18.92 9.91
CA VAL A 197 -8.44 17.75 10.72
C VAL A 197 -7.24 17.33 11.60
N ASN A 198 -6.02 17.39 11.06
CA ASN A 198 -4.81 17.07 11.81
C ASN A 198 -4.59 18.01 13.00
N GLN A 199 -5.04 19.27 12.95
CA GLN A 199 -4.95 20.19 14.08
C GLN A 199 -5.67 19.66 15.33
N PHE A 200 -6.75 18.87 15.17
CA PHE A 200 -7.44 18.27 16.30
C PHE A 200 -6.57 17.29 17.09
N ARG A 201 -5.56 16.64 16.47
CA ARG A 201 -4.63 15.75 17.19
C ARG A 201 -3.80 16.45 18.26
N PHE A 202 -3.61 17.76 18.11
CA PHE A 202 -2.83 18.56 19.05
C PHE A 202 -3.68 19.15 20.19
N SER A 203 -5.01 18.99 20.13
CA SER A 203 -5.94 19.47 21.15
C SER A 203 -5.81 18.71 22.48
N PHE A 204 -6.20 19.36 23.58
CA PHE A 204 -6.29 18.71 24.89
C PHE A 204 -7.22 17.49 24.85
N PHE A 205 -8.43 17.66 24.31
CA PHE A 205 -9.40 16.58 24.13
C PHE A 205 -8.79 15.32 23.50
N TYR A 206 -8.11 15.46 22.35
CA TYR A 206 -7.57 14.30 21.65
C TYR A 206 -6.49 13.58 22.47
N LYS A 207 -5.63 14.33 23.17
CA LYS A 207 -4.58 13.77 24.04
C LYS A 207 -5.19 13.01 25.22
N THR A 208 -6.18 13.59 25.90
CA THR A 208 -6.90 12.94 27.01
C THR A 208 -7.61 11.68 26.52
N MET A 209 -8.28 11.73 25.37
CA MET A 209 -9.00 10.57 24.82
C MET A 209 -8.09 9.43 24.32
N CYS A 210 -6.79 9.68 24.12
CA CYS A 210 -5.83 8.63 23.78
C CYS A 210 -5.54 7.68 24.96
N GLU A 211 -5.82 8.09 26.19
CA GLU A 211 -5.62 7.28 27.40
C GLU A 211 -6.76 6.27 27.61
N PHE A 212 -7.90 6.45 26.91
CA PHE A 212 -9.06 5.58 27.00
C PHE A 212 -9.12 4.55 25.85
N GLN A 213 -9.91 3.49 26.05
CA GLN A 213 -10.14 2.47 25.03
C GLN A 213 -10.73 3.09 23.76
N SER A 214 -10.17 2.75 22.60
CA SER A 214 -10.69 3.23 21.32
C SER A 214 -12.08 2.66 21.02
N PHE A 215 -12.92 3.46 20.36
CA PHE A 215 -14.23 3.02 19.91
C PHE A 215 -14.10 1.95 18.82
N THR A 216 -14.71 0.79 19.05
CA THR A 216 -14.72 -0.37 18.15
C THR A 216 -16.14 -0.92 18.05
N GLY A 217 -16.70 -1.01 16.85
CA GLY A 217 -18.03 -1.59 16.61
C GLY A 217 -18.97 -0.69 15.81
N PRO A 218 -20.20 -1.16 15.52
CA PRO A 218 -21.23 -0.37 14.87
C PRO A 218 -21.71 0.78 15.79
N LEU A 219 -22.07 1.90 15.19
CA LEU A 219 -22.57 3.07 15.92
C LEU A 219 -24.01 2.85 16.38
N GLU A 220 -24.25 2.96 17.68
CA GLU A 220 -25.59 2.95 18.27
C GLU A 220 -25.99 4.38 18.65
N MET A 221 -27.22 4.77 18.33
CA MET A 221 -27.73 6.11 18.63
C MET A 221 -28.11 6.22 20.11
N THR A 222 -27.34 7.00 20.88
CA THR A 222 -27.63 7.33 22.28
C THR A 222 -28.44 8.64 22.40
N ASN A 223 -28.92 8.95 23.59
CA ASN A 223 -29.63 10.22 23.86
C ASN A 223 -28.76 11.44 23.56
N LEU A 224 -27.46 11.39 23.89
CA LEU A 224 -26.53 12.48 23.62
C LEU A 224 -26.29 12.64 22.11
N LEU A 225 -26.13 11.53 21.37
CA LEU A 225 -26.01 11.54 19.90
C LEU A 225 -27.31 11.95 19.19
N THR A 226 -28.45 11.84 19.85
CA THR A 226 -29.76 12.17 19.26
C THR A 226 -30.12 13.63 19.46
N HIS A 227 -29.88 14.19 20.65
CA HIS A 227 -30.37 15.51 21.02
C HIS A 227 -29.32 16.62 20.95
N ASN A 228 -28.03 16.31 21.13
CA ASN A 228 -26.99 17.32 20.99
C ASN A 228 -26.62 17.50 19.52
N GLU A 229 -26.76 18.72 19.00
CA GLU A 229 -26.55 19.02 17.58
C GLU A 229 -25.14 18.65 17.10
N ASP A 230 -24.10 18.97 17.86
CA ASP A 230 -22.72 18.72 17.45
C ASP A 230 -22.41 17.21 17.39
N TYR A 231 -22.84 16.47 18.42
CA TYR A 231 -22.66 15.02 18.48
C TYR A 231 -23.51 14.28 17.45
N HIS A 232 -24.73 14.78 17.19
CA HIS A 232 -25.62 14.25 16.16
C HIS A 232 -25.05 14.42 14.75
N ARG A 233 -24.43 15.57 14.46
CA ARG A 233 -23.74 15.82 13.19
C ARG A 233 -22.53 14.90 13.01
N CYS A 234 -21.77 14.64 14.08
CA CYS A 234 -20.67 13.67 14.06
C CYS A 234 -21.16 12.23 13.82
N ALA A 235 -22.27 11.82 14.46
CA ALA A 235 -22.89 10.52 14.24
C ALA A 235 -23.36 10.33 12.78
N LYS A 236 -24.00 11.35 12.21
CA LYS A 236 -24.41 11.35 10.79
C LYS A 236 -23.22 11.23 9.83
N LEU A 237 -22.12 11.94 10.11
CA LEU A 237 -20.89 11.82 9.33
C LEU A 237 -20.29 10.42 9.44
N TRP A 238 -20.28 9.83 10.63
CA TRP A 238 -19.80 8.46 10.84
C TRP A 238 -20.59 7.45 10.00
N ALA A 239 -21.93 7.49 10.06
CA ALA A 239 -22.80 6.61 9.29
C ALA A 239 -22.64 6.82 7.77
N PHE A 240 -22.49 8.07 7.34
CA PHE A 240 -22.21 8.41 5.94
C PHE A 240 -20.87 7.81 5.46
N LEU A 241 -19.81 7.93 6.27
CA LEU A 241 -18.51 7.34 5.95
C LEU A 241 -18.54 5.80 5.99
N ASP A 242 -19.34 5.18 6.86
CA ASP A 242 -19.56 3.72 6.87
C ASP A 242 -20.24 3.24 5.59
N ALA A 243 -21.30 3.93 5.14
CA ALA A 243 -21.98 3.61 3.89
C ALA A 243 -21.04 3.72 2.67
N GLN A 244 -20.12 4.69 2.68
CA GLN A 244 -19.09 4.85 1.63
C GLN A 244 -17.94 3.84 1.75
N SER A 245 -17.64 3.36 2.96
CA SER A 245 -16.58 2.36 3.20
C SER A 245 -17.05 0.92 2.95
N GLY A 246 -18.37 0.66 3.00
CA GLY A 246 -18.98 -0.66 2.88
C GLY A 246 -18.95 -1.31 1.48
N GLY A 247 -18.24 -0.73 0.50
CA GLY A 247 -18.23 -1.19 -0.91
C GLY A 247 -16.98 -1.95 -1.40
N GLY A 248 -15.96 -2.15 -0.57
CA GLY A 248 -14.69 -2.77 -1.02
C GLY A 248 -14.18 -3.79 -0.03
N ALA A 249 -14.39 -5.08 -0.32
CA ALA A 249 -13.67 -6.16 0.34
C ALA A 249 -12.17 -5.94 0.08
N THR A 250 -11.41 -5.60 1.11
CA THR A 250 -9.97 -5.40 0.95
C THR A 250 -9.33 -6.77 0.75
N LEU A 251 -8.63 -6.99 -0.36
CA LEU A 251 -7.87 -8.23 -0.55
C LEU A 251 -6.89 -8.39 0.61
N GLU A 252 -6.94 -9.53 1.30
CA GLU A 252 -6.11 -9.82 2.47
C GLU A 252 -5.38 -11.17 2.34
N GLY A 253 -4.24 -11.28 3.01
CA GLY A 253 -3.46 -12.52 3.10
C GLY A 253 -3.12 -13.12 1.72
N LYS A 254 -3.58 -14.36 1.47
CA LYS A 254 -3.28 -15.11 0.25
C LYS A 254 -3.94 -14.53 -1.01
N GLU A 255 -5.11 -13.91 -0.87
CA GLU A 255 -5.82 -13.31 -2.00
C GLU A 255 -5.04 -12.11 -2.56
N LEU A 256 -4.47 -11.30 -1.67
CA LEU A 256 -3.62 -10.18 -2.05
C LEU A 256 -2.38 -10.64 -2.83
N VAL A 257 -1.69 -11.67 -2.32
CA VAL A 257 -0.50 -12.23 -2.97
C VAL A 257 -0.85 -12.77 -4.35
N ASN A 258 -1.94 -13.54 -4.45
CA ASN A 258 -2.38 -14.11 -5.72
C ASN A 258 -2.84 -13.05 -6.73
N ALA A 259 -3.58 -12.04 -6.29
CA ALA A 259 -3.98 -10.92 -7.15
C ALA A 259 -2.76 -10.17 -7.68
N TYR A 260 -1.75 -9.97 -6.82
CA TYR A 260 -0.51 -9.31 -7.22
C TYR A 260 0.29 -10.17 -8.21
N ALA A 261 0.46 -11.46 -7.92
CA ALA A 261 1.13 -12.38 -8.82
C ALA A 261 0.46 -12.48 -10.19
N LEU A 262 -0.88 -12.52 -10.22
CA LEU A 262 -1.65 -12.48 -11.46
C LEU A 262 -1.42 -11.19 -12.25
N PHE A 263 -1.37 -10.04 -11.58
CA PHE A 263 -1.08 -8.76 -12.20
C PHE A 263 0.30 -8.73 -12.88
N LEU A 264 1.35 -9.13 -12.14
CA LEU A 264 2.70 -9.20 -12.67
C LEU A 264 2.80 -10.21 -13.81
N PHE A 265 2.19 -11.39 -13.65
CA PHE A 265 2.18 -12.44 -14.65
C PHE A 265 1.59 -11.95 -15.97
N ILE A 266 0.37 -11.38 -15.96
CA ILE A 266 -0.28 -10.89 -17.19
C ILE A 266 0.52 -9.75 -17.82
N GLY A 267 1.13 -8.87 -17.01
CA GLY A 267 2.00 -7.82 -17.51
C GLY A 267 3.25 -8.37 -18.21
N LEU A 268 3.88 -9.42 -17.68
CA LEU A 268 5.02 -10.11 -18.31
C LEU A 268 4.61 -10.82 -19.61
N ILE A 269 3.49 -11.56 -19.60
CA ILE A 269 2.98 -12.22 -20.82
C ILE A 269 2.72 -11.18 -21.90
N LYS A 270 2.07 -10.06 -21.55
CA LYS A 270 1.85 -8.95 -22.49
C LYS A 270 3.17 -8.45 -23.06
N ALA A 271 4.16 -8.18 -22.22
CA ALA A 271 5.47 -7.70 -22.67
C ALA A 271 6.14 -8.66 -23.66
N TYR A 272 6.12 -9.98 -23.40
CA TYR A 272 6.63 -10.96 -24.36
C TYR A 272 5.85 -10.98 -25.67
N THR A 273 4.52 -10.87 -25.61
CA THR A 273 3.71 -10.79 -26.84
C THR A 273 3.98 -9.52 -27.65
N ASP A 274 4.23 -8.40 -26.99
CA ASP A 274 4.61 -7.15 -27.65
C ASP A 274 6.01 -7.25 -28.31
N MET A 275 6.90 -8.07 -27.74
CA MET A 275 8.21 -8.43 -28.33
C MET A 275 8.11 -9.47 -29.46
N GLY A 276 6.91 -9.85 -29.88
CA GLY A 276 6.68 -10.76 -31.01
C GLY A 276 6.74 -12.25 -30.67
N LEU A 277 6.70 -12.63 -29.38
CA LEU A 277 6.53 -14.04 -29.01
C LEU A 277 5.06 -14.45 -29.11
N THR A 278 4.81 -15.60 -29.73
CA THR A 278 3.47 -16.18 -29.84
C THR A 278 3.16 -17.01 -28.60
N LEU A 279 1.97 -16.78 -28.04
CA LEU A 279 1.49 -17.45 -26.85
C LEU A 279 0.80 -18.77 -27.25
N LYS A 280 1.13 -19.87 -26.55
CA LYS A 280 0.29 -21.08 -26.61
C LYS A 280 -0.91 -20.88 -25.70
N ASP A 281 -2.11 -20.90 -26.27
CA ASP A 281 -3.31 -20.56 -25.51
C ASP A 281 -3.55 -21.54 -24.35
N GLN A 282 -3.86 -20.98 -23.18
CA GLN A 282 -4.00 -21.71 -21.92
C GLN A 282 -5.21 -21.17 -21.17
N PRO A 283 -6.02 -22.05 -20.54
CA PRO A 283 -7.15 -21.61 -19.73
C PRO A 283 -6.66 -21.02 -18.41
N ILE A 284 -7.28 -19.90 -18.00
CA ILE A 284 -7.10 -19.33 -16.66
C ILE A 284 -8.16 -19.97 -15.75
N ARG A 285 -7.75 -20.66 -14.68
CA ARG A 285 -8.68 -21.39 -13.81
C ARG A 285 -8.82 -20.71 -12.47
N TYR A 286 -10.06 -20.48 -12.04
CA TYR A 286 -10.34 -20.08 -10.66
C TYR A 286 -10.55 -21.33 -9.80
N ALA A 287 -9.73 -21.56 -8.78
CA ALA A 287 -9.82 -22.73 -7.92
C ALA A 287 -9.28 -22.45 -6.50
N ARG A 288 -10.01 -22.89 -5.48
CA ARG A 288 -9.69 -22.65 -4.06
C ARG A 288 -9.46 -21.16 -3.78
N ASP A 289 -10.40 -20.35 -4.25
CA ASP A 289 -10.43 -18.89 -4.06
C ASP A 289 -9.24 -18.11 -4.65
N LEU A 290 -8.49 -18.75 -5.56
CA LEU A 290 -7.32 -18.16 -6.22
C LEU A 290 -7.30 -18.51 -7.71
N TRP A 291 -6.73 -17.61 -8.51
CA TRP A 291 -6.43 -17.88 -9.92
C TRP A 291 -5.21 -18.78 -10.06
N ARG A 292 -5.32 -19.79 -10.91
CA ARG A 292 -4.24 -20.70 -11.27
C ARG A 292 -4.07 -20.71 -12.77
N ILE A 293 -2.84 -20.49 -13.18
CA ILE A 293 -2.43 -20.51 -14.58
C ILE A 293 -1.37 -21.60 -14.70
N PRO A 294 -1.53 -22.58 -15.59
CA PRO A 294 -0.48 -23.55 -15.90
C PRO A 294 0.80 -22.84 -16.39
N THR A 295 1.92 -23.56 -16.41
CA THR A 295 3.13 -23.06 -17.08
C THR A 295 2.76 -22.59 -18.49
N THR A 296 3.05 -21.32 -18.77
CA THR A 296 2.66 -20.67 -20.01
C THR A 296 3.88 -20.53 -20.89
N THR A 297 3.83 -21.19 -22.04
CA THR A 297 4.88 -21.17 -23.03
C THR A 297 4.60 -20.11 -24.08
N LEU A 298 5.55 -19.22 -24.29
CA LEU A 298 5.62 -18.34 -25.44
C LEU A 298 6.81 -18.71 -26.32
N GLU A 299 6.72 -18.49 -27.62
CA GLU A 299 7.81 -18.80 -28.53
C GLU A 299 7.94 -17.83 -29.69
N ASN A 300 9.17 -17.66 -30.17
CA ASN A 300 9.45 -17.05 -31.47
C ASN A 300 10.50 -17.90 -32.20
N GLU A 301 11.16 -17.34 -33.21
CA GLU A 301 12.22 -18.04 -33.96
C GLU A 301 13.46 -18.34 -33.10
N THR A 302 13.74 -17.50 -32.11
CA THR A 302 14.98 -17.55 -31.31
C THR A 302 14.79 -18.28 -29.99
N PHE A 303 13.69 -18.02 -29.29
CA PHE A 303 13.46 -18.44 -27.91
C PHE A 303 12.15 -19.20 -27.74
N THR A 304 12.16 -20.07 -26.74
CA THR A 304 10.97 -20.57 -26.05
C THR A 304 11.05 -20.07 -24.61
N VAL A 305 10.01 -19.39 -24.13
CA VAL A 305 9.93 -18.78 -22.80
C VAL A 305 8.79 -19.43 -22.03
N ASP A 306 9.12 -20.10 -20.93
CA ASP A 306 8.14 -20.68 -20.03
C ASP A 306 8.01 -19.80 -18.79
N VAL A 307 6.83 -19.20 -18.58
CA VAL A 307 6.52 -18.38 -17.40
C VAL A 307 5.61 -19.18 -16.46
N ARG A 308 6.00 -19.28 -15.19
CA ARG A 308 5.21 -19.95 -14.15
C ARG A 308 5.07 -19.09 -12.90
N MET A 309 3.87 -19.08 -12.36
CA MET A 309 3.53 -18.40 -11.12
C MET A 309 3.61 -19.39 -9.95
N GLU A 310 4.39 -19.06 -8.93
CA GLU A 310 4.47 -19.77 -7.66
C GLU A 310 4.05 -18.81 -6.52
N ASP A 311 3.97 -19.28 -5.27
CA ASP A 311 3.30 -18.57 -4.15
C ASP A 311 3.74 -17.10 -4.02
N LYS A 312 5.05 -16.85 -3.91
CA LYS A 312 5.62 -15.50 -3.78
C LYS A 312 6.75 -15.25 -4.79
N GLU A 313 6.70 -15.94 -5.93
CA GLU A 313 7.69 -15.77 -6.98
C GLU A 313 7.12 -16.10 -8.36
N ILE A 314 7.72 -15.49 -9.39
CA ILE A 314 7.49 -15.84 -10.78
C ILE A 314 8.81 -16.36 -11.33
N LEU A 315 8.76 -17.52 -11.98
CA LEU A 315 9.92 -18.12 -12.61
C LEU A 315 9.76 -18.06 -14.12
N ILE A 316 10.82 -17.63 -14.79
CA ILE A 316 10.89 -17.49 -16.24
C ILE A 316 12.05 -18.35 -16.72
N ASP A 317 11.74 -19.41 -17.46
CA ASP A 317 12.72 -20.29 -18.08
C ASP A 317 12.83 -19.93 -19.57
N VAL A 318 13.95 -19.35 -19.97
CA VAL A 318 14.22 -18.99 -21.37
C VAL A 318 15.13 -20.03 -21.98
N LYS A 319 14.65 -20.68 -23.05
CA LYS A 319 15.40 -21.64 -23.84
C LYS A 319 15.70 -21.10 -25.23
N ALA A 320 16.98 -20.99 -25.56
CA ALA A 320 17.43 -20.69 -26.91
C ALA A 320 17.24 -21.91 -27.82
N LYS A 321 16.51 -21.75 -28.93
CA LYS A 321 16.18 -22.86 -29.85
C LYS A 321 17.40 -23.40 -30.58
N GLN A 322 18.32 -22.51 -30.98
CA GLN A 322 19.52 -22.89 -31.76
C GLN A 322 20.54 -23.65 -30.92
N THR A 323 20.86 -23.14 -29.72
CA THR A 323 21.90 -23.71 -28.86
C THR A 323 21.37 -24.70 -27.83
N LYS A 324 20.04 -24.81 -27.68
CA LYS A 324 19.35 -25.54 -26.59
C LYS A 324 19.71 -25.05 -25.18
N ARG A 325 20.43 -23.91 -25.07
CA ARG A 325 20.79 -23.27 -23.81
C ARG A 325 19.54 -22.84 -23.06
N MET A 326 19.56 -22.98 -21.74
CA MET A 326 18.47 -22.57 -20.86
C MET A 326 19.00 -21.64 -19.77
N GLU A 327 18.30 -20.54 -19.53
CA GLU A 327 18.58 -19.61 -18.43
C GLU A 327 17.29 -19.39 -17.64
N ARG A 328 17.40 -19.43 -16.31
CA ARG A 328 16.28 -19.22 -15.39
C ARG A 328 16.39 -17.85 -14.74
N THR A 329 15.31 -17.08 -14.82
CA THR A 329 15.14 -15.82 -14.10
C THR A 329 14.14 -16.03 -12.97
N ARG A 330 14.53 -15.69 -11.74
CA ARG A 330 13.67 -15.75 -10.55
C ARG A 330 13.27 -14.35 -10.13
N ILE A 331 11.96 -14.07 -10.19
CA ILE A 331 11.37 -12.80 -9.75
C ILE A 331 10.71 -13.01 -8.40
N ARG A 332 11.21 -12.36 -7.37
CA ARG A 332 10.67 -12.39 -6.01
C ARG A 332 9.61 -11.30 -5.84
N LEU A 333 8.42 -11.69 -5.39
CA LEU A 333 7.34 -10.74 -5.06
C LEU A 333 7.55 -10.20 -3.65
N VAL A 334 7.57 -8.88 -3.51
CA VAL A 334 7.73 -8.19 -2.23
C VAL A 334 6.43 -7.45 -1.89
N LEU A 335 5.81 -7.85 -0.78
CA LEU A 335 4.55 -7.28 -0.28
C LEU A 335 4.74 -6.55 1.06
N ASP A 336 5.99 -6.31 1.45
CA ASP A 336 6.37 -5.59 2.66
C ASP A 336 7.24 -4.39 2.29
N TYR A 337 7.50 -3.49 3.24
CA TYR A 337 8.32 -2.29 3.00
C TYR A 337 9.79 -2.62 2.75
N ASP A 338 10.29 -3.72 3.31
CA ASP A 338 11.69 -4.09 3.27
C ASP A 338 11.93 -5.26 2.33
N ILE A 339 12.97 -5.12 1.50
CA ILE A 339 13.49 -6.23 0.69
C ILE A 339 14.51 -6.98 1.53
N THR A 340 14.24 -8.26 1.80
CA THR A 340 15.26 -9.15 2.36
C THR A 340 16.01 -9.83 1.20
N PRO A 341 17.32 -9.60 1.02
CA PRO A 341 18.08 -10.24 -0.04
C PRO A 341 18.13 -11.76 0.13
N GLU A 342 17.66 -12.49 -0.87
CA GLU A 342 17.74 -13.94 -1.01
C GLU A 342 18.78 -14.32 -2.07
N ARG A 343 19.38 -15.51 -1.91
CA ARG A 343 20.27 -16.08 -2.95
C ARG A 343 19.45 -16.46 -4.18
N ASP A 344 20.11 -16.36 -5.34
CA ASP A 344 19.58 -16.79 -6.64
C ASP A 344 18.26 -16.10 -7.06
N VAL A 345 18.03 -14.88 -6.58
CA VAL A 345 16.95 -13.99 -7.06
C VAL A 345 17.51 -13.04 -8.10
N SER A 346 16.89 -13.03 -9.28
CA SER A 346 17.25 -12.14 -10.39
C SER A 346 16.64 -10.75 -10.23
N PHE A 347 15.37 -10.68 -9.81
CA PHE A 347 14.64 -9.42 -9.61
C PHE A 347 13.73 -9.47 -8.38
N TYR A 348 13.56 -8.33 -7.71
CA TYR A 348 12.57 -8.07 -6.67
C TYR A 348 11.52 -7.13 -7.23
N VAL A 349 10.28 -7.58 -7.29
CA VAL A 349 9.16 -6.76 -7.75
C VAL A 349 8.23 -6.50 -6.58
N SER A 350 8.13 -5.22 -6.20
CA SER A 350 7.49 -4.80 -4.95
C SER A 350 6.22 -4.00 -5.18
N LEU A 351 5.24 -4.21 -4.30
CA LEU A 351 4.10 -3.30 -4.17
C LEU A 351 4.49 -1.97 -3.50
N PHE A 352 5.61 -1.95 -2.78
CA PHE A 352 6.09 -0.78 -2.05
C PHE A 352 7.29 -0.15 -2.76
N PRO A 353 7.54 1.15 -2.59
CA PRO A 353 8.71 1.81 -3.14
C PRO A 353 10.00 1.05 -2.80
N THR A 354 10.83 0.79 -3.79
CA THR A 354 12.12 0.10 -3.64
C THR A 354 13.28 1.09 -3.81
N PRO A 355 14.44 0.83 -3.19
CA PRO A 355 15.65 1.58 -3.52
C PRO A 355 16.01 1.39 -5.01
N TYR A 356 16.69 2.37 -5.59
CA TYR A 356 17.22 2.26 -6.95
C TYR A 356 18.30 1.18 -7.00
N SER A 357 18.06 0.13 -7.79
CA SER A 357 19.01 -0.96 -8.02
C SER A 357 18.73 -1.61 -9.37
N ASP A 358 19.68 -2.39 -9.87
CA ASP A 358 19.54 -3.14 -11.13
C ASP A 358 18.50 -4.27 -11.04
N ASN A 359 18.19 -4.70 -9.83
CA ASN A 359 17.43 -5.91 -9.57
C ASN A 359 16.16 -5.68 -8.75
N ALA A 360 15.71 -4.45 -8.52
CA ALA A 360 14.47 -4.17 -7.81
C ALA A 360 13.61 -3.18 -8.59
N ALA A 361 12.28 -3.36 -8.57
CA ALA A 361 11.32 -2.45 -9.19
C ALA A 361 10.04 -2.35 -8.34
N CYS A 362 9.48 -1.15 -8.24
CA CYS A 362 8.18 -0.92 -7.63
C CYS A 362 7.10 -0.98 -8.71
N VAL A 363 6.33 -2.06 -8.75
CA VAL A 363 5.36 -2.32 -9.81
C VAL A 363 3.96 -2.40 -9.21
N VAL A 364 3.13 -1.41 -9.55
CA VAL A 364 1.78 -1.22 -9.03
C VAL A 364 0.77 -0.89 -10.14
N PRO A 365 -0.48 -1.36 -10.06
CA PRO A 365 -1.46 -1.19 -11.14
C PRO A 365 -1.90 0.27 -11.36
N ASN A 366 -1.66 1.17 -10.41
CA ASN A 366 -1.99 2.59 -10.53
C ASN A 366 -0.82 3.47 -11.02
N ASN A 367 0.27 2.88 -11.52
CA ASN A 367 1.35 3.62 -12.18
C ASN A 367 1.55 3.07 -13.61
N LEU A 368 1.54 3.96 -14.59
CA LEU A 368 1.81 3.64 -16.00
C LEU A 368 3.20 3.04 -16.21
N ASN A 369 4.20 3.49 -15.43
CA ASN A 369 5.58 3.01 -15.57
C ASN A 369 5.76 1.57 -15.10
N SER A 370 4.89 1.06 -14.24
CA SER A 370 4.90 -0.35 -13.84
C SER A 370 4.84 -1.30 -15.03
N ILE A 371 4.10 -0.94 -16.09
CA ILE A 371 4.02 -1.76 -17.31
C ILE A 371 5.35 -1.70 -18.07
N LYS A 372 6.01 -0.54 -18.08
CA LYS A 372 7.34 -0.37 -18.69
C LYS A 372 8.41 -1.12 -17.91
N ASP A 373 8.35 -1.10 -16.58
CA ASP A 373 9.27 -1.84 -15.71
C ASP A 373 9.14 -3.35 -15.94
N LEU A 374 7.91 -3.87 -16.03
CA LEU A 374 7.67 -5.27 -16.41
C LEU A 374 8.19 -5.59 -17.82
N ALA A 375 8.02 -4.67 -18.78
CA ALA A 375 8.56 -4.83 -20.12
C ALA A 375 10.09 -4.86 -20.13
N ALA A 376 10.76 -4.01 -19.36
CA ALA A 376 12.21 -3.98 -19.21
C ALA A 376 12.73 -5.28 -18.55
N ILE A 377 12.07 -5.77 -17.50
CA ILE A 377 12.40 -7.05 -16.87
C ILE A 377 12.27 -8.19 -17.89
N ALA A 378 11.15 -8.27 -18.61
CA ALA A 378 10.95 -9.29 -19.64
C ALA A 378 12.02 -9.19 -20.73
N GLN A 379 12.33 -7.98 -21.19
CA GLN A 379 13.36 -7.73 -22.21
C GLN A 379 14.73 -8.21 -21.77
N CYS A 380 15.12 -8.00 -20.50
CA CYS A 380 16.41 -8.49 -19.97
C CYS A 380 16.57 -10.01 -20.10
N THR A 381 15.49 -10.78 -20.11
CA THR A 381 15.55 -12.24 -20.23
C THR A 381 15.80 -12.74 -21.66
N VAL A 382 15.44 -11.95 -22.68
CA VAL A 382 15.53 -12.32 -24.11
C VAL A 382 16.35 -11.31 -24.91
N LEU A 383 17.22 -10.56 -24.25
CA LEU A 383 17.97 -9.45 -24.83
C LEU A 383 19.03 -9.95 -25.81
N THR A 384 18.88 -9.64 -27.09
CA THR A 384 19.82 -10.07 -28.13
C THR A 384 20.45 -8.89 -28.86
N PHE A 385 21.69 -9.09 -29.29
CA PHE A 385 22.47 -8.13 -30.05
C PHE A 385 23.01 -8.80 -31.32
N ARG A 386 22.99 -8.06 -32.43
CA ARG A 386 23.71 -8.47 -33.64
C ARG A 386 25.18 -8.13 -33.45
N SER A 387 26.03 -9.15 -33.37
CA SER A 387 27.43 -8.97 -33.01
C SER A 387 28.30 -10.15 -33.44
N LYS A 388 29.51 -9.87 -33.92
CA LYS A 388 30.47 -10.90 -34.34
C LYS A 388 31.14 -11.56 -33.14
N LYS A 389 31.22 -12.90 -33.18
CA LYS A 389 31.88 -13.72 -32.15
C LYS A 389 33.35 -13.34 -31.91
N ASP A 390 34.08 -12.99 -32.96
CA ASP A 390 35.51 -12.64 -32.85
C ASP A 390 35.80 -11.41 -31.97
N VAL A 391 34.81 -10.52 -31.83
CA VAL A 391 34.94 -9.29 -31.03
C VAL A 391 34.59 -9.58 -29.58
N TYR A 392 33.37 -10.05 -29.32
CA TYR A 392 32.85 -10.15 -27.95
C TYR A 392 33.25 -11.43 -27.21
N SER A 393 34.01 -12.32 -27.87
CA SER A 393 34.82 -13.34 -27.17
C SER A 393 36.05 -12.76 -26.47
N ARG A 394 36.47 -11.53 -26.83
CA ARG A 394 37.68 -10.87 -26.31
C ARG A 394 37.40 -9.53 -25.62
N TYR A 395 36.23 -8.94 -25.86
CA TYR A 395 35.78 -7.69 -25.26
C TYR A 395 34.41 -7.85 -24.62
N CYS A 396 34.26 -7.36 -23.40
CA CYS A 396 32.99 -7.42 -22.68
C CYS A 396 31.99 -6.47 -23.33
N LEU A 397 30.80 -6.99 -23.67
CA LEU A 397 29.72 -6.21 -24.26
C LEU A 397 29.22 -5.07 -23.35
N VAL A 398 29.37 -5.21 -22.02
CA VAL A 398 28.81 -4.28 -21.04
C VAL A 398 29.84 -3.22 -20.61
N CYS A 399 31.01 -3.63 -20.14
CA CYS A 399 32.03 -2.72 -19.61
C CYS A 399 33.21 -2.46 -20.57
N GLY A 400 33.33 -3.21 -21.66
CA GLY A 400 34.45 -3.09 -22.61
C GLY A 400 35.77 -3.70 -22.13
N ASN A 401 35.83 -4.31 -20.94
CA ASN A 401 37.03 -4.97 -20.44
C ASN A 401 37.35 -6.25 -21.23
N THR A 402 38.62 -6.65 -21.28
CA THR A 402 39.09 -7.83 -22.03
C THR A 402 39.18 -9.10 -21.18
N ASP A 403 39.00 -8.98 -19.86
CA ASP A 403 39.04 -10.12 -18.94
C ASP A 403 37.72 -10.92 -18.98
N ILE A 404 37.67 -11.87 -19.92
CA ILE A 404 36.51 -12.70 -20.21
C ILE A 404 36.92 -14.17 -20.16
N GLU A 405 36.15 -14.95 -19.41
CA GLU A 405 36.29 -16.40 -19.32
C GLU A 405 35.16 -17.09 -20.08
N GLU A 406 35.50 -18.10 -20.89
CA GLU A 406 34.51 -18.99 -21.51
C GLU A 406 34.33 -20.25 -20.67
N LYS A 407 33.11 -20.47 -20.16
CA LYS A 407 32.70 -21.67 -19.41
C LYS A 407 31.38 -22.21 -19.95
N ASP A 408 31.36 -23.47 -20.36
CA ASP A 408 30.15 -24.15 -20.88
C ASP A 408 29.41 -23.33 -21.97
N GLY A 409 30.18 -22.76 -22.91
CA GLY A 409 29.67 -21.90 -23.98
C GLY A 409 29.07 -20.57 -23.50
N ASN A 410 29.40 -20.15 -22.28
CA ASN A 410 29.03 -18.86 -21.69
C ASN A 410 30.28 -18.00 -21.55
N PHE A 411 30.19 -16.75 -21.99
CA PHE A 411 31.23 -15.75 -21.81
C PHE A 411 30.91 -14.96 -20.55
N ILE A 412 31.82 -14.97 -19.60
CA ILE A 412 31.67 -14.35 -18.28
C ILE A 412 32.76 -13.29 -18.15
N CYS A 413 32.36 -12.04 -17.95
CA CYS A 413 33.30 -10.97 -17.64
C CYS A 413 33.68 -11.02 -16.15
N ASN A 414 34.98 -11.11 -15.85
CA ASN A 414 35.47 -11.16 -14.47
C ASN A 414 35.41 -9.80 -13.75
N ASP A 415 35.28 -8.71 -14.52
CA ASP A 415 35.23 -7.35 -13.99
C ASP A 415 33.81 -6.92 -13.61
N CYS A 416 32.87 -6.91 -14.58
CA CYS A 416 31.48 -6.50 -14.33
C CYS A 416 30.50 -7.65 -14.05
N GLY A 417 30.94 -8.92 -14.15
CA GLY A 417 30.10 -10.09 -13.90
C GLY A 417 29.08 -10.41 -14.98
N ALA A 418 29.07 -9.66 -16.10
CA ALA A 418 28.16 -9.89 -17.22
C ALA A 418 28.33 -11.30 -17.82
N ARG A 419 27.22 -11.91 -18.22
CA ARG A 419 27.16 -13.24 -18.82
C ARG A 419 26.33 -13.22 -20.10
N TYR A 420 26.92 -13.75 -21.15
CA TYR A 420 26.29 -13.83 -22.46
C TYR A 420 26.73 -15.07 -23.22
N ALA A 421 25.91 -15.50 -24.17
CA ALA A 421 26.19 -16.64 -25.03
C ALA A 421 25.89 -16.29 -26.49
N PHE A 422 26.65 -16.86 -27.42
CA PHE A 422 26.37 -16.72 -28.84
C PHE A 422 25.32 -17.72 -29.28
N LEU A 423 24.29 -17.21 -29.96
CA LEU A 423 23.22 -18.00 -30.57
C LEU A 423 23.60 -18.45 -31.99
N SER A 424 24.40 -17.62 -32.67
CA SER A 424 25.04 -17.85 -33.95
C SER A 424 26.32 -17.00 -34.04
N ASP A 425 27.07 -17.08 -35.14
CA ASP A 425 28.32 -16.30 -35.31
C ASP A 425 28.10 -14.78 -35.30
N ASP A 426 26.87 -14.33 -35.60
CA ASP A 426 26.48 -12.92 -35.73
C ASP A 426 25.40 -12.49 -34.71
N GLN A 427 25.01 -13.36 -33.77
CA GLN A 427 23.96 -13.06 -32.79
C GLN A 427 24.35 -13.53 -31.39
N LEU A 428 24.26 -12.60 -30.43
CA LEU A 428 24.58 -12.81 -29.03
C LEU A 428 23.34 -12.60 -28.17
N TRP A 429 23.20 -13.41 -27.14
CA TRP A 429 22.19 -13.30 -26.09
C TRP A 429 22.84 -12.88 -24.78
N LEU A 430 22.50 -11.68 -24.30
CA LEU A 430 22.91 -11.16 -23.00
C LEU A 430 21.83 -11.50 -21.98
N HIS A 431 22.15 -12.38 -21.04
CA HIS A 431 21.16 -12.90 -20.09
C HIS A 431 21.45 -12.55 -18.62
N LYS A 432 22.66 -12.05 -18.32
CA LYS A 432 22.97 -11.47 -17.01
C LYS A 432 23.91 -10.28 -17.14
N PHE A 433 23.59 -9.16 -16.51
CA PHE A 433 24.47 -8.01 -16.38
C PHE A 433 24.03 -7.13 -15.22
N SER A 434 24.94 -6.26 -14.78
CA SER A 434 24.71 -5.24 -13.77
C SER A 434 25.38 -3.94 -14.24
N ILE A 435 24.73 -2.81 -13.99
CA ILE A 435 25.19 -1.45 -14.31
C ILE A 435 25.53 -0.71 -13.01
N LEU A 436 24.77 -0.94 -11.95
CA LEU A 436 25.00 -0.39 -10.62
C LEU A 436 25.79 -1.41 -9.79
N GLN A 437 26.96 -1.01 -9.30
CA GLN A 437 27.78 -1.81 -8.38
C GLN A 437 27.22 -1.81 -6.96
#